data_AF-A0A0V1KGR4-F1
#
_entry.id   AF-A0A0V1KGR4-F1
#
_cell.length_a   1.000
_cell.length_b   1.000
_cell.length_c   1.000
_cell.angle_alpha   90.00
_cell.angle_beta   90.00
_cell.angle_gamma   90.00
#
_symmetry.space_group_name_H-M   'P 1'
#
loop_
_entity.id
_entity.type
_entity.pdbx_description
1 polymer ?
#
loop_
_entity_poly.entity_id
_entity_poly.type
_entity_poly.pdbx_seq_one_letter_code
_entity_poly.pdbx_strand_id
1 'polypeptide(L)'
;MSQCVVCLDTLSNDALQPTQLQWHLHYRHPELSEKPVEYFYAKRDSLSQMRLDKKGKYNQKTAKAVKVSYEKTMLVAKNKKLHTIGGNLVKLCIVNAVKILLGDDMAKQF
;
A
#
# COMPACT_ATOMS: atom_id res chain seq x y z
N MET A 1 8.38 -1.76 -3.14
CA MET A 1 9.07 -2.37 -2.00
C MET A 1 9.24 -3.83 -2.28
N SER A 2 10.48 -4.26 -2.40
CA SER A 2 10.85 -5.66 -2.61
C SER A 2 11.09 -6.31 -1.25
N GLN A 3 10.80 -7.59 -1.12
CA GLN A 3 10.78 -8.29 0.16
C GLN A 3 11.57 -9.59 0.05
N CYS A 4 12.35 -9.92 1.09
CA CYS A 4 13.04 -11.20 1.17
C CYS A 4 12.02 -12.34 1.37
N VAL A 5 12.13 -13.41 0.58
CA VAL A 5 11.22 -14.57 0.67
C VAL A 5 11.51 -15.48 1.85
N VAL A 6 12.64 -15.30 2.54
CA VAL A 6 13.03 -16.10 3.70
C VAL A 6 12.58 -15.41 4.98
N CYS A 7 13.06 -14.19 5.24
CA CYS A 7 12.80 -13.45 6.48
C CYS A 7 11.67 -12.43 6.41
N LEU A 8 11.12 -12.17 5.22
CA LEU A 8 10.08 -11.15 5.00
C LEU A 8 10.55 -9.70 5.27
N ASP A 9 11.85 -9.47 5.45
CA ASP A 9 12.41 -8.12 5.55
C ASP A 9 12.13 -7.34 4.26
N THR A 10 11.69 -6.08 4.41
CA THR A 10 11.53 -5.17 3.29
C THR A 10 12.90 -4.61 2.92
N LEU A 11 13.30 -4.84 1.67
CA LEU A 11 14.58 -4.41 1.13
C LEU A 11 14.43 -3.03 0.48
N SER A 12 15.40 -2.16 0.71
CA SER A 12 15.56 -0.93 -0.05
C SER A 12 15.91 -1.25 -1.51
N ASN A 13 15.75 -0.28 -2.41
CA ASN A 13 16.12 -0.49 -3.81
C ASN A 13 17.63 -0.81 -3.95
N ASP A 14 18.48 -0.17 -3.15
CA ASP A 14 19.93 -0.42 -3.15
C ASP A 14 20.28 -1.84 -2.68
N ALA A 15 19.50 -2.37 -1.72
CA ALA A 15 19.66 -3.74 -1.23
C ALA A 15 19.28 -4.81 -2.28
N LEU A 16 18.72 -4.42 -3.43
CA LEU A 16 18.43 -5.32 -4.55
C LEU A 16 19.57 -5.40 -5.56
N GLN A 17 20.62 -4.58 -5.42
CA GLN A 17 21.81 -4.77 -6.23
C GLN A 17 22.39 -6.16 -5.97
N PRO A 18 22.89 -6.88 -7.01
CA PRO A 18 23.30 -8.29 -6.87
C PRO A 18 24.28 -8.53 -5.72
N THR A 19 25.26 -7.64 -5.57
CA THR A 19 26.23 -7.68 -4.47
C THR A 19 25.54 -7.51 -3.12
N GLN A 20 24.69 -6.51 -2.93
CA GLN A 20 24.00 -6.28 -1.66
C GLN A 20 23.01 -7.42 -1.32
N LEU A 21 22.33 -7.97 -2.31
CA LEU A 21 21.42 -9.09 -2.13
C LEU A 21 22.18 -10.37 -1.76
N GLN A 22 23.33 -10.60 -2.36
CA GLN A 22 24.22 -11.71 -2.01
C GLN A 22 24.77 -11.56 -0.59
N TRP A 23 25.15 -10.35 -0.20
CA TRP A 23 25.54 -10.06 1.19
C TRP A 23 24.39 -10.30 2.16
N HIS A 24 23.19 -9.81 1.84
CA HIS A 24 22.00 -10.10 2.64
C HIS A 24 21.82 -11.61 2.84
N LEU A 25 21.93 -12.39 1.76
CA LEU A 25 21.85 -13.85 1.84
C LEU A 25 22.95 -14.45 2.72
N HIS A 26 24.23 -14.11 2.51
CA HIS A 26 25.34 -14.69 3.27
C HIS A 26 25.32 -14.32 4.75
N TYR A 27 24.98 -13.07 5.10
CA TYR A 27 25.06 -12.59 6.48
C TYR A 27 23.78 -12.87 7.29
N ARG A 28 22.60 -12.81 6.66
CA ARG A 28 21.33 -13.09 7.36
C ARG A 28 20.94 -14.56 7.30
N HIS A 29 21.34 -15.26 6.25
CA HIS A 29 20.95 -16.64 5.96
C HIS A 29 22.14 -17.48 5.47
N PRO A 30 23.25 -17.56 6.22
CA PRO A 30 24.44 -18.31 5.81
C PRO A 30 24.11 -19.76 5.44
N GLU A 31 23.16 -20.38 6.16
CA GLU A 31 22.69 -21.75 5.95
C GLU A 31 21.95 -21.96 4.63
N LEU A 32 21.50 -20.88 3.98
CA LEU A 32 20.79 -20.91 2.71
C LEU A 32 21.64 -20.43 1.54
N SER A 33 22.88 -19.99 1.79
CA SER A 33 23.74 -19.41 0.75
C SER A 33 24.13 -20.37 -0.37
N GLU A 34 24.19 -21.66 -0.07
CA GLU A 34 24.47 -22.72 -1.06
C GLU A 34 23.20 -23.33 -1.68
N LYS A 35 22.01 -22.88 -1.25
CA LYS A 35 20.77 -23.43 -1.79
C LYS A 35 20.58 -23.00 -3.25
N PRO A 36 20.06 -23.89 -4.10
CA PRO A 36 19.83 -23.57 -5.50
C PRO A 36 18.64 -22.58 -5.62
N VAL A 37 18.56 -21.85 -6.73
CA VAL A 37 17.56 -20.79 -6.94
C VAL A 37 16.11 -21.31 -6.84
N GLU A 38 15.91 -22.58 -7.21
CA GLU A 38 14.63 -23.30 -7.16
C GLU A 38 14.04 -23.34 -5.75
N TYR A 39 14.89 -23.43 -4.72
CA TYR A 39 14.45 -23.35 -3.32
C TYR A 39 13.75 -22.02 -3.04
N PHE A 40 14.31 -20.91 -3.53
CA PHE A 40 13.74 -19.57 -3.34
C PHE A 40 12.49 -19.36 -4.19
N TYR A 41 12.41 -19.95 -5.39
CA TYR A 41 11.18 -19.94 -6.18
C TYR A 41 10.03 -20.68 -5.47
N ALA A 42 10.28 -21.88 -4.94
CA ALA A 42 9.28 -22.60 -4.17
C ALA A 42 8.79 -21.80 -2.95
N LYS A 43 9.71 -21.13 -2.24
CA LYS A 43 9.39 -20.26 -1.11
C LYS A 43 8.54 -19.05 -1.53
N ARG A 44 8.91 -18.38 -2.63
CA ARG A 44 8.14 -17.27 -3.22
C ARG A 44 6.72 -17.71 -3.55
N ASP A 45 6.57 -18.87 -4.17
CA ASP A 45 5.28 -19.35 -4.64
C ASP A 45 4.38 -19.72 -3.46
N SER A 46 4.92 -20.36 -2.42
CA SER A 46 4.22 -20.59 -1.15
C SER A 46 3.76 -19.28 -0.50
N LEU A 47 4.64 -18.27 -0.42
CA LEU A 47 4.29 -16.94 0.09
C LEU A 47 3.17 -16.28 -0.73
N SER A 48 3.21 -16.42 -2.06
CA SER A 48 2.18 -15.86 -2.93
C SER A 48 0.81 -16.50 -2.70
N GLN A 49 0.77 -17.78 -2.34
CA GLN A 49 -0.46 -18.49 -2.03
C GLN A 49 -1.09 -18.02 -0.70
N MET A 50 -0.25 -17.68 0.29
CA MET A 50 -0.67 -17.18 1.60
C MET A 50 -1.14 -15.71 1.58
N ARG A 51 -0.78 -14.94 0.56
CA ARG A 51 -1.23 -13.54 0.45
C ARG A 51 -2.73 -13.46 0.20
N LEU A 52 -3.46 -12.80 1.11
CA LEU A 52 -4.90 -12.56 0.99
C LEU A 52 -5.24 -11.65 -0.22
N ASP A 53 -4.38 -10.67 -0.52
CA ASP A 53 -4.56 -9.75 -1.65
C ASP A 53 -3.65 -10.12 -2.84
N LYS A 54 -3.88 -11.29 -3.43
CA LYS A 54 -3.08 -11.82 -4.56
C LYS A 54 -2.98 -10.88 -5.76
N LYS A 55 -3.98 -10.01 -5.97
CA LYS A 55 -4.08 -9.09 -7.11
C LYS A 55 -3.79 -7.62 -6.74
N GLY A 56 -3.42 -7.32 -5.49
CA GLY A 56 -3.20 -5.94 -5.05
C GLY A 56 -4.47 -5.06 -5.07
N LYS A 57 -5.66 -5.66 -5.05
CA LYS A 57 -6.95 -4.97 -5.17
C LYS A 57 -7.20 -4.05 -3.99
N TYR A 58 -6.75 -4.42 -2.79
CA TYR A 58 -6.84 -3.55 -1.62
C TYR A 58 -5.91 -2.35 -1.77
N ASN A 59 -4.65 -2.57 -2.14
CA ASN A 59 -3.70 -1.49 -2.37
C ASN A 59 -4.18 -0.51 -3.45
N GLN A 60 -4.78 -1.02 -4.52
CA GLN A 60 -5.33 -0.17 -5.59
C GLN A 60 -6.54 0.66 -5.13
N LYS A 61 -7.46 0.08 -4.33
CA LYS A 61 -8.59 0.82 -3.74
C LYS A 61 -8.10 1.91 -2.79
N THR A 62 -7.11 1.61 -1.94
CA THR A 62 -6.51 2.57 -1.02
C THR A 62 -5.81 3.71 -1.76
N ALA A 63 -5.06 3.41 -2.82
CA ALA A 63 -4.39 4.44 -3.63
C ALA A 63 -5.40 5.40 -4.28
N LYS A 64 -6.52 4.88 -4.80
CA LYS A 64 -7.61 5.71 -5.35
C LYS A 64 -8.23 6.59 -4.27
N ALA A 65 -8.50 6.04 -3.08
CA ALA A 65 -9.05 6.81 -1.96
C ALA A 65 -8.11 7.93 -1.50
N VAL A 66 -6.80 7.64 -1.37
CA VAL A 66 -5.78 8.63 -1.01
C VAL A 66 -5.70 9.74 -2.06
N LYS A 67 -5.70 9.39 -3.36
CA LYS A 67 -5.68 10.38 -4.44
C LYS A 67 -6.88 11.33 -4.37
N VAL A 68 -8.09 10.79 -4.19
CA VAL A 68 -9.32 11.60 -4.05
C VAL A 68 -9.24 12.52 -2.83
N SER A 69 -8.76 12.03 -1.68
CA SER A 69 -8.59 12.83 -0.46
C SER A 69 -7.54 13.95 -0.64
N TYR A 70 -6.45 13.68 -1.35
CA TYR A 70 -5.42 14.66 -1.67
C TYR A 70 -5.97 15.76 -2.59
N GLU A 71 -6.65 15.39 -3.67
CA GLU A 71 -7.24 16.34 -4.62
C GLU A 71 -8.27 17.25 -3.94
N LYS A 72 -9.10 16.69 -3.06
CA LYS A 72 -10.04 17.48 -2.24
C LYS A 72 -9.31 18.47 -1.33
N THR A 73 -8.30 18.01 -0.59
CA THR A 73 -7.53 18.87 0.31
C THR A 73 -6.82 20.00 -0.46
N MET A 74 -6.28 19.70 -1.65
CA MET A 74 -5.63 20.69 -2.50
C MET A 74 -6.61 21.76 -3.00
N LEU A 75 -7.83 21.38 -3.42
CA LEU A 75 -8.87 22.33 -3.82
C LEU A 75 -9.26 23.25 -2.66
N VAL A 76 -9.35 22.70 -1.44
CA VAL A 76 -9.67 23.47 -0.22
C VAL A 76 -8.55 24.44 0.12
N ALA A 77 -7.28 23.99 0.10
CA ALA A 77 -6.12 24.83 0.37
C ALA A 77 -5.99 26.01 -0.62
N LYS A 78 -6.29 25.77 -1.91
CA LYS A 78 -6.29 26.81 -2.94
C LYS A 78 -7.38 27.87 -2.73
N ASN A 79 -8.48 27.53 -2.05
CA ASN A 79 -9.61 28.44 -1.85
C ASN A 79 -9.52 29.33 -0.58
N LYS A 80 -8.43 29.29 0.20
CA LYS A 80 -8.05 30.20 1.32
C LYS A 80 -9.11 30.58 2.38
N LYS A 81 -10.33 30.02 2.38
CA LYS A 81 -11.38 30.36 3.35
C LYS A 81 -11.35 29.40 4.55
N LEU A 82 -10.34 29.56 5.40
CA LEU A 82 -10.04 28.59 6.46
C LEU A 82 -11.03 28.60 7.66
N HIS A 83 -11.82 29.65 7.87
CA HIS A 83 -12.40 29.90 9.21
C HIS A 83 -13.92 29.70 9.35
N THR A 84 -14.66 29.53 8.26
CA THR A 84 -16.12 29.22 8.29
C THR A 84 -16.44 27.84 7.72
N ILE A 85 -15.44 27.14 7.18
CA ILE A 85 -15.61 25.97 6.30
C ILE A 85 -15.43 24.63 7.04
N GLY A 86 -14.91 24.62 8.27
CA GLY A 86 -14.66 23.38 9.04
C GLY A 86 -15.87 22.46 9.19
N GLY A 87 -17.04 23.00 9.58
CA GLY A 87 -18.27 22.21 9.71
C GLY A 87 -18.80 21.68 8.37
N ASN A 88 -18.77 22.51 7.33
CA ASN A 88 -19.17 22.11 5.98
C ASN A 88 -18.19 21.09 5.35
N LEU A 89 -16.92 21.13 5.73
CA LEU A 89 -15.89 20.17 5.30
C LEU A 89 -16.11 18.79 5.90
N VAL A 90 -16.37 18.72 7.22
CA VAL A 90 -16.71 17.45 7.87
C VAL A 90 -17.95 16.85 7.21
N LYS A 91 -18.98 17.66 6.95
CA LYS A 91 -20.17 17.24 6.22
C LYS A 91 -19.84 16.72 4.82
N LEU A 92 -19.05 17.45 4.02
CA LEU A 92 -18.65 17.02 2.67
C LEU A 92 -17.77 15.76 2.65
N CYS A 93 -16.97 15.54 3.70
CA CYS A 93 -16.16 14.33 3.85
C CYS A 93 -17.04 13.13 4.22
N ILE A 94 -17.99 13.30 5.14
CA ILE A 94 -18.93 12.25 5.55
C ILE A 94 -19.81 11.85 4.36
N VAL A 95 -20.45 12.80 3.67
CA VAL A 95 -21.30 12.54 2.49
C VAL A 95 -20.51 11.78 1.41
N ASN A 96 -19.26 12.16 1.16
CA ASN A 96 -18.46 11.54 0.13
C ASN A 96 -17.94 10.15 0.52
N ALA A 97 -17.62 9.94 1.80
CA ALA A 97 -17.28 8.62 2.32
C ALA A 97 -18.49 7.67 2.21
N VAL A 98 -19.69 8.15 2.56
CA VAL A 98 -20.94 7.39 2.43
C VAL A 98 -21.24 7.05 0.97
N LYS A 99 -21.06 7.98 0.02
CA LYS A 99 -21.20 7.68 -1.42
C LYS A 99 -20.26 6.57 -1.88
N ILE A 100 -18.98 6.67 -1.49
CA ILE A 100 -17.94 5.71 -1.91
C ILE A 100 -18.18 4.32 -1.30
N LEU A 101 -18.66 4.27 -0.05
CA LEU A 101 -18.79 3.01 0.71
C LEU A 101 -20.16 2.34 0.54
N LEU A 102 -21.23 3.11 0.41
CA LEU A 102 -22.62 2.63 0.49
C LEU A 102 -23.47 2.96 -0.74
N GLY A 103 -22.93 3.71 -1.71
CA GLY A 103 -23.63 4.13 -2.92
C GLY A 103 -24.45 5.42 -2.75
N ASP A 104 -24.87 6.00 -3.87
CA ASP A 104 -25.43 7.36 -3.94
C ASP A 104 -26.77 7.55 -3.20
N ASP A 105 -27.56 6.48 -3.02
CA ASP A 105 -28.88 6.57 -2.41
C ASP A 105 -28.83 6.85 -0.91
N MET A 106 -27.80 6.36 -0.21
CA MET A 106 -27.63 6.58 1.23
C MET A 106 -26.98 7.93 1.56
N ALA A 107 -26.28 8.54 0.60
CA ALA A 107 -25.58 9.79 0.82
C ALA A 107 -26.49 11.02 0.86
N LYS A 108 -27.75 10.91 0.40
CA LYS A 108 -28.74 11.99 0.44
C LYS A 108 -29.25 12.31 1.85
N GLN A 109 -29.01 11.43 2.82
CA GLN A 109 -29.44 11.58 4.21
C GLN A 109 -28.43 12.32 5.11
N PHE A 110 -27.28 12.71 4.56
CA PHE A 110 -26.19 13.39 5.27
C PHE A 110 -25.91 14.77 4.65
#